data_AF-A0A844ZZD6-F1
#
_entry.id   AF-A0A844ZZD6-F1
#
_cell.length_a   1.000
_cell.length_b   1.000
_cell.length_c   1.000
_cell.angle_alpha   90.00
_cell.angle_beta   90.00
_cell.angle_gamma   90.00
#
_symmetry.space_group_name_H-M   'P 1'
#
loop_
_entity.id
_entity.type
_entity.pdbx_description
1 polymer ?
#
loop_
_entity_poly.entity_id
_entity_poly.type
_entity_poly.pdbx_seq_one_letter_code
_entity_poly.pdbx_strand_id
1 'polypeptide(L)'
;MTHDLSNMPPSGVPCSLTMGDALEREAQLYLAQRSPEPANQTRSYLVADFEYAWNRPAIDAYQCLEGRDARDEIIWPFYTIATACWLILHFDPGEPVPRVEPLVVHSGDDLSEPQITARLFEALDADPGLTFVTYGGEAKDLAVLRRCAASQGLRLPLQLRDLSPHSRERIDLCRVTTVQAKSPHLPELAIAVGIPCKPSPSRSIGKLVESGKWREVRDQCAADVLATTVLLIRHLVSHSEVECCQPDTLVGIAEAALTGLPASEFIKRKFSPWAKAAQVRSQLKGAILEPV
;
A
#
# COMPACT_ATOMS: atom_id res chain seq x y z
N MET A 1 -72.09 -10.37 32.12
CA MET A 1 -70.95 -10.57 31.20
C MET A 1 -69.87 -9.58 31.59
N THR A 2 -68.95 -10.03 32.43
CA THR A 2 -67.80 -9.29 32.94
C THR A 2 -66.63 -9.49 31.99
N HIS A 3 -66.14 -8.42 31.36
CA HIS A 3 -64.95 -8.48 30.51
C HIS A 3 -63.69 -8.30 31.36
N ASP A 4 -62.81 -9.29 31.26
CA ASP A 4 -61.52 -9.39 31.92
C ASP A 4 -60.49 -8.48 31.23
N LEU A 5 -59.90 -7.57 32.00
CA LEU A 5 -58.88 -6.58 31.59
C LEU A 5 -57.51 -7.02 32.09
N SER A 6 -57.02 -8.16 31.62
CA SER A 6 -55.71 -8.68 32.03
C SER A 6 -54.93 -9.28 30.85
N ASN A 7 -54.62 -8.44 29.85
CA ASN A 7 -53.45 -8.67 28.99
C ASN A 7 -53.11 -7.41 28.17
N MET A 8 -52.25 -6.57 28.75
CA MET A 8 -51.46 -5.58 28.01
C MET A 8 -50.00 -5.75 28.45
N PRO A 9 -49.06 -6.02 27.54
CA PRO A 9 -47.64 -6.01 27.89
C PRO A 9 -47.22 -4.59 28.29
N PRO A 10 -46.29 -4.43 29.24
CA PRO A 10 -45.81 -3.11 29.63
C PRO A 10 -45.15 -2.44 28.43
N SER A 11 -45.57 -1.19 28.18
CA SER A 11 -44.99 -0.26 27.23
C SER A 11 -43.46 -0.27 27.32
N GLY A 12 -42.82 -0.70 26.24
CA GLY A 12 -41.36 -0.69 26.10
C GLY A 12 -40.82 0.72 26.34
N VAL A 13 -39.95 0.83 27.34
CA VAL A 13 -39.06 1.98 27.53
C VAL A 13 -38.23 2.15 26.26
N PRO A 14 -38.08 3.36 25.69
CA PRO A 14 -37.15 3.54 24.59
C PRO A 14 -35.75 3.22 25.13
N CYS A 15 -35.12 2.17 24.61
CA CYS A 15 -33.71 1.90 24.84
C CYS A 15 -32.92 2.99 24.11
N SER A 16 -32.84 4.17 24.73
CA SER A 16 -31.93 5.23 24.33
C SER A 16 -30.53 4.76 24.72
N LEU A 17 -29.90 3.99 23.82
CA LEU A 17 -28.46 3.75 23.86
C LEU A 17 -27.79 5.12 24.01
N THR A 18 -27.11 5.32 25.14
CA THR A 18 -26.35 6.55 25.33
C THR A 18 -25.18 6.55 24.34
N MET A 19 -24.67 7.71 23.97
CA MET A 19 -23.50 7.79 23.09
C MET A 19 -22.29 7.02 23.66
N GLY A 20 -22.22 6.89 25.00
CA GLY A 20 -21.24 6.04 25.69
C GLY A 20 -21.43 4.55 25.40
N ASP A 21 -22.67 4.04 25.43
CA ASP A 21 -22.96 2.63 25.13
C ASP A 21 -22.69 2.29 23.67
N ALA A 22 -22.92 3.24 22.76
CA ALA A 22 -22.59 3.09 21.34
C ALA A 22 -21.07 3.03 21.12
N LEU A 23 -20.32 3.92 21.76
CA LEU A 23 -18.85 3.94 21.69
C LEU A 23 -18.21 2.72 22.36
N GLU A 24 -18.74 2.25 23.49
CA GLU A 24 -18.27 1.02 24.13
C GLU A 24 -18.56 -0.20 23.27
N ARG A 25 -19.73 -0.27 22.64
CA ARG A 25 -20.06 -1.36 21.73
C ARG A 25 -19.19 -1.33 20.47
N GLU A 26 -18.90 -0.14 19.94
CA GLU A 26 -17.99 0.04 18.81
C GLU A 26 -16.54 -0.30 19.19
N ALA A 27 -16.09 0.09 20.38
CA ALA A 27 -14.79 -0.30 20.93
C ALA A 27 -14.70 -1.80 21.20
N GLN A 28 -15.76 -2.44 21.68
CA GLN A 28 -15.83 -3.90 21.88
C GLN A 28 -15.82 -4.65 20.55
N LEU A 29 -16.53 -4.16 19.53
CA LEU A 29 -16.46 -4.71 18.17
C LEU A 29 -15.06 -4.53 17.57
N TYR A 30 -14.44 -3.38 17.78
CA TYR A 30 -13.07 -3.10 17.36
C TYR A 30 -12.06 -4.02 18.06
N LEU A 31 -12.21 -4.27 19.36
CA LEU A 31 -11.36 -5.18 20.14
C LEU A 31 -11.58 -6.65 19.80
N ALA A 32 -12.83 -7.07 19.57
CA ALA A 32 -13.18 -8.43 19.17
C ALA A 32 -12.69 -8.73 17.74
N GLN A 33 -12.65 -7.72 16.87
CA GLN A 33 -11.99 -7.83 15.58
C GLN A 33 -10.47 -7.95 15.78
N ARG A 34 -9.87 -7.16 16.67
CA ARG A 34 -8.43 -7.18 16.98
C ARG A 34 -7.89 -8.43 17.67
N SER A 35 -8.69 -9.49 17.86
CA SER A 35 -8.14 -10.78 18.25
C SER A 35 -6.95 -11.10 17.33
N PRO A 36 -5.76 -11.37 17.89
CA PRO A 36 -4.59 -11.66 17.08
C PRO A 36 -4.95 -12.81 16.15
N GLU A 37 -4.75 -12.57 14.85
CA GLU A 37 -4.73 -13.63 13.83
C GLU A 37 -3.98 -14.82 14.43
N PRO A 38 -4.53 -16.06 14.36
CA PRO A 38 -3.87 -17.21 14.95
C PRO A 38 -2.41 -17.23 14.50
N ALA A 39 -1.49 -17.42 15.43
CA ALA A 39 -0.03 -17.37 15.18
C ALA A 39 0.45 -18.35 14.09
N ASN A 40 -0.45 -19.19 13.56
CA ASN A 40 -0.20 -20.24 12.58
C ASN A 40 -0.87 -19.97 11.22
N GLN A 41 -1.20 -18.72 10.88
CA GLN A 41 -1.70 -18.35 9.56
C GLN A 41 -0.66 -17.57 8.75
N THR A 42 -0.60 -17.87 7.45
CA THR A 42 0.19 -17.10 6.50
C THR A 42 -0.32 -15.67 6.41
N ARG A 43 0.57 -14.70 6.55
CA ARG A 43 0.27 -13.28 6.34
C ARG A 43 0.77 -12.83 4.97
N SER A 44 -0.14 -12.36 4.13
CA SER A 44 0.18 -11.95 2.75
C SER A 44 0.02 -10.44 2.58
N TYR A 45 0.98 -9.79 1.91
CA TYR A 45 0.96 -8.35 1.66
C TYR A 45 1.22 -8.05 0.18
N LEU A 46 0.38 -7.23 -0.43
CA LEU A 46 0.62 -6.66 -1.77
C LEU A 46 1.06 -5.21 -1.61
N VAL A 47 2.33 -4.93 -1.86
CA VAL A 47 2.88 -3.57 -1.80
C VAL A 47 2.83 -2.95 -3.19
N ALA A 48 2.17 -1.81 -3.35
CA ALA A 48 2.05 -1.13 -4.63
C ALA A 48 2.39 0.35 -4.59
N ASP A 49 2.78 0.85 -5.76
CA ASP A 49 2.95 2.27 -6.05
C ASP A 49 2.47 2.57 -7.48
N PHE A 50 2.18 3.84 -7.74
CA PHE A 50 1.61 4.30 -9.01
C PHE A 50 2.24 5.60 -9.48
N GLU A 51 2.47 5.67 -10.79
CA GLU A 51 2.85 6.90 -11.47
C GLU A 51 1.75 7.38 -12.39
N TYR A 52 1.64 8.71 -12.53
CA TYR A 52 0.45 9.34 -13.11
C TYR A 52 0.80 10.27 -14.26
N ALA A 53 -0.06 10.26 -15.28
CA ALA A 53 -0.19 11.33 -16.25
C ALA A 53 -1.23 12.35 -15.77
N TRP A 54 -1.16 13.57 -16.30
CA TRP A 54 -2.24 14.53 -16.15
C TRP A 54 -3.26 14.35 -17.27
N ASN A 55 -4.55 14.29 -16.92
CA ASN A 55 -5.63 14.36 -17.89
C ASN A 55 -5.81 15.81 -18.35
N ARG A 56 -4.92 16.26 -19.25
CA ARG A 56 -4.91 17.64 -19.80
C ARG A 56 -6.28 18.05 -20.33
N PRO A 57 -6.99 17.24 -21.16
CA PRO A 57 -8.32 17.62 -21.64
C PRO A 57 -9.32 17.90 -20.52
N ALA A 58 -9.34 17.10 -19.45
CA ALA A 58 -10.25 17.32 -18.32
C ALA A 58 -9.85 18.53 -17.48
N ILE A 59 -8.56 18.79 -17.32
CA ILE A 59 -8.04 19.98 -16.63
C ILE A 59 -8.42 21.24 -17.40
N ASP A 60 -8.18 21.26 -18.71
CA ASP A 60 -8.47 22.40 -19.57
C ASP A 60 -9.98 22.69 -19.60
N ALA A 61 -10.81 21.64 -19.66
CA ALA A 61 -12.26 21.77 -19.58
C ALA A 61 -12.72 22.33 -18.22
N TYR A 62 -12.15 21.84 -17.12
CA TYR A 62 -12.44 22.35 -15.77
C TYR A 62 -12.06 23.83 -15.63
N GLN A 63 -10.85 24.20 -16.06
CA GLN A 63 -10.36 25.58 -16.02
C GLN A 63 -11.20 26.51 -16.91
N CYS A 64 -11.65 26.03 -18.08
CA CYS A 64 -12.52 26.79 -18.95
C CYS A 64 -13.89 27.05 -18.31
N LEU A 65 -14.47 26.05 -17.63
CA LEU A 65 -15.79 26.15 -17.00
C LEU A 65 -15.79 27.01 -15.73
N GLU A 66 -14.80 26.84 -14.85
CA GLU A 66 -14.71 27.60 -13.60
C GLU A 66 -14.07 28.99 -13.79
N GLY A 67 -13.33 29.18 -14.89
CA GLY A 67 -12.65 30.45 -15.20
C GLY A 67 -11.70 30.88 -14.09
N ARG A 68 -11.89 32.10 -13.58
CA ARG A 68 -11.03 32.69 -12.53
C ARG A 68 -11.15 32.02 -11.17
N ASP A 69 -12.22 31.27 -10.95
CA ASP A 69 -12.50 30.58 -9.68
C ASP A 69 -11.96 29.14 -9.69
N ALA A 70 -11.34 28.71 -10.80
CA ALA A 70 -10.65 27.44 -10.90
C ALA A 70 -9.50 27.34 -9.89
N ARG A 71 -9.30 26.14 -9.33
CA ARG A 71 -8.13 25.88 -8.46
C ARG A 71 -6.83 25.90 -9.26
N ASP A 72 -5.80 26.51 -8.68
CA ASP A 72 -4.44 26.48 -9.22
C ASP A 72 -3.78 25.09 -9.10
N GLU A 73 -4.15 24.32 -8.06
CA GLU A 73 -3.59 23.00 -7.79
C GLU A 73 -4.43 21.88 -8.44
N ILE A 74 -3.75 21.04 -9.22
CA ILE A 74 -4.34 19.84 -9.81
C ILE A 74 -4.36 18.71 -8.79
N ILE A 75 -5.57 18.28 -8.42
CA ILE A 75 -5.83 17.24 -7.43
C ILE A 75 -6.23 15.90 -8.07
N TRP A 76 -6.35 14.85 -7.24
CA TRP A 76 -6.54 13.43 -7.62
C TRP A 76 -7.55 13.15 -8.76
N PRO A 77 -8.69 13.86 -8.94
CA PRO A 77 -9.65 13.55 -10.01
C PRO A 77 -9.06 13.64 -11.41
N PHE A 78 -8.02 14.44 -11.61
CA PHE A 78 -7.41 14.72 -12.91
C PHE A 78 -6.15 13.87 -13.21
N TYR A 79 -5.80 12.93 -12.35
CA TYR A 79 -4.63 12.07 -12.56
C TYR A 79 -5.02 10.76 -13.25
N THR A 80 -4.38 10.41 -14.35
CA THR A 80 -4.56 9.12 -15.02
C THR A 80 -3.42 8.18 -14.63
N ILE A 81 -3.72 6.95 -14.18
CA ILE A 81 -2.71 5.94 -13.88
C ILE A 81 -1.95 5.63 -15.16
N ALA A 82 -0.66 5.97 -15.17
CA ALA A 82 0.23 5.75 -16.29
C ALA A 82 1.16 4.56 -16.05
N THR A 83 1.43 4.21 -14.80
CA THR A 83 2.17 3.01 -14.43
C THR A 83 1.72 2.52 -13.07
N ALA A 84 1.61 1.21 -12.90
CA ALA A 84 1.45 0.55 -11.61
C ALA A 84 2.56 -0.47 -11.44
N CYS A 85 3.11 -0.54 -10.24
CA CYS A 85 4.09 -1.54 -9.84
C CYS A 85 3.62 -2.18 -8.54
N TRP A 86 3.80 -3.49 -8.40
CA TRP A 86 3.56 -4.16 -7.12
C TRP A 86 4.42 -5.40 -6.90
N LEU A 87 4.54 -5.77 -5.63
CA LEU A 87 5.24 -6.95 -5.14
C LEU A 87 4.38 -7.64 -4.08
N ILE A 88 4.31 -8.98 -4.12
CA ILE A 88 3.58 -9.77 -3.13
C ILE A 88 4.57 -10.52 -2.22
N LEU A 89 4.33 -10.44 -0.91
CA LEU A 89 5.07 -11.12 0.14
C LEU A 89 4.14 -12.08 0.88
N HIS A 90 4.63 -13.28 1.21
CA HIS A 90 3.94 -14.24 2.08
C HIS A 90 4.84 -14.64 3.24
N PHE A 91 4.39 -14.34 4.46
CA PHE A 91 5.04 -14.77 5.69
C PHE A 91 4.36 -16.06 6.16
N ASP A 92 4.96 -17.19 5.81
CA ASP A 92 4.49 -18.51 6.24
C ASP A 92 5.00 -18.82 7.66
N PRO A 93 4.16 -19.38 8.56
CA PRO A 93 4.57 -19.68 9.92
C PRO A 93 5.77 -20.64 9.98
N GLY A 94 6.77 -20.28 10.78
CA GLY A 94 7.98 -21.09 10.98
C GLY A 94 9.05 -20.93 9.89
N GLU A 95 8.75 -20.22 8.80
CA GLU A 95 9.74 -19.93 7.76
C GLU A 95 10.52 -18.66 8.10
N PRO A 96 11.87 -18.69 8.11
CA PRO A 96 12.68 -17.54 8.47
C PRO A 96 12.69 -16.46 7.38
N VAL A 97 12.31 -16.79 6.15
CA VAL A 97 12.32 -15.86 5.01
C VAL A 97 10.97 -15.95 4.30
N PRO A 98 10.26 -14.83 4.08
CA PRO A 98 8.99 -14.86 3.39
C PRO A 98 9.18 -15.25 1.92
N ARG A 99 8.18 -15.94 1.36
CA ARG A 99 8.10 -16.14 -0.08
C ARG A 99 7.81 -14.79 -0.75
N VAL A 100 8.58 -14.45 -1.78
CA VAL A 100 8.41 -13.20 -2.52
C VAL A 100 8.08 -13.53 -3.97
N GLU A 101 6.95 -13.04 -4.47
CA GLU A 101 6.58 -13.20 -5.88
C GLU A 101 7.36 -12.25 -6.79
N PRO A 102 7.56 -12.57 -8.08
CA PRO A 102 8.21 -11.67 -9.02
C PRO A 102 7.53 -10.28 -9.06
N LEU A 103 8.33 -9.22 -9.12
CA LEU A 103 7.84 -7.85 -9.23
C LEU A 103 7.02 -7.67 -10.51
N VAL A 104 5.81 -7.12 -10.40
CA VAL A 104 4.96 -6.83 -11.56
C VAL A 104 4.97 -5.34 -11.85
N VAL A 105 5.15 -4.99 -13.12
CA VAL A 105 5.08 -3.60 -13.59
C VAL A 105 4.25 -3.53 -14.87
N HIS A 106 3.30 -2.60 -14.89
CA HIS A 106 2.44 -2.31 -16.03
C HIS A 106 2.44 -0.83 -16.30
N SER A 107 2.59 -0.43 -17.57
CA SER A 107 2.78 0.95 -17.98
C SER A 107 2.01 1.31 -19.24
N GLY A 108 1.83 2.62 -19.44
CA GLY A 108 1.02 3.24 -20.48
C GLY A 108 1.52 3.09 -21.91
N ASP A 109 2.74 2.58 -22.12
CA ASP A 109 3.20 2.14 -23.44
C ASP A 109 2.55 0.85 -23.90
N ASP A 110 2.15 -0.02 -22.97
CA ASP A 110 1.62 -1.35 -23.28
C ASP A 110 0.13 -1.47 -22.95
N LEU A 111 -0.34 -0.80 -21.90
CA LEU A 111 -1.69 -0.94 -21.36
C LEU A 111 -2.37 0.41 -21.10
N SER A 112 -3.68 0.47 -21.33
CA SER A 112 -4.51 1.61 -20.92
C SER A 112 -4.75 1.63 -19.40
N GLU A 113 -5.09 2.80 -18.83
CA GLU A 113 -5.42 2.94 -17.39
C GLU A 113 -6.46 1.90 -16.90
N PRO A 114 -7.57 1.64 -17.62
CA PRO A 114 -8.53 0.61 -17.21
C PRO A 114 -7.92 -0.79 -17.16
N GLN A 115 -7.04 -1.13 -18.12
CA GLN A 115 -6.36 -2.42 -18.15
C GLN A 115 -5.35 -2.54 -16.99
N ILE A 116 -4.55 -1.51 -16.73
CA ILE A 116 -3.61 -1.48 -15.60
C ILE A 116 -4.37 -1.69 -14.29
N THR A 117 -5.48 -0.97 -14.11
CA THR A 117 -6.32 -1.06 -12.91
C THR A 117 -6.96 -2.43 -12.76
N ALA A 118 -7.51 -2.99 -13.85
CA ALA A 118 -8.09 -4.33 -13.86
C ALA A 118 -7.06 -5.40 -13.45
N ARG A 119 -5.81 -5.33 -13.94
CA ARG A 119 -4.75 -6.28 -13.56
C ARG A 119 -4.40 -6.24 -12.07
N LEU A 120 -4.35 -5.04 -11.48
CA LEU A 120 -4.17 -4.92 -10.03
C LEU A 120 -5.36 -5.53 -9.27
N PHE A 121 -6.59 -5.28 -9.73
CA PHE A 121 -7.79 -5.81 -9.08
C PHE A 121 -7.85 -7.33 -9.19
N GLU A 122 -7.49 -7.90 -10.34
CA GLU A 122 -7.31 -9.34 -10.52
C GLU A 122 -6.30 -9.93 -9.53
N ALA A 123 -5.16 -9.25 -9.30
CA ALA A 123 -4.17 -9.69 -8.32
C ALA A 123 -4.71 -9.66 -6.88
N LEU A 124 -5.48 -8.63 -6.51
CA LEU A 124 -6.09 -8.52 -5.19
C LEU A 124 -7.26 -9.50 -4.98
N ASP A 125 -8.05 -9.78 -6.03
CA ASP A 125 -9.16 -10.73 -5.97
C ASP A 125 -8.68 -12.19 -5.98
N ALA A 126 -7.48 -12.46 -6.53
CA ALA A 126 -6.88 -13.81 -6.52
C ALA A 126 -6.55 -14.31 -5.11
N ASP A 127 -6.23 -13.41 -4.18
CA ASP A 127 -6.05 -13.70 -2.76
C ASP A 127 -6.76 -12.64 -1.89
N PRO A 128 -8.03 -12.88 -1.51
CA PRO A 128 -8.78 -11.99 -0.63
C PRO A 128 -8.14 -11.78 0.75
N GLY A 129 -7.18 -12.63 1.15
CA GLY A 129 -6.42 -12.50 2.40
C GLY A 129 -5.27 -11.49 2.31
N LEU A 130 -4.95 -10.96 1.13
CA LEU A 130 -3.92 -9.94 0.97
C LEU A 130 -4.28 -8.65 1.71
N THR A 131 -3.34 -8.16 2.51
CA THR A 131 -3.34 -6.76 2.95
C THR A 131 -2.72 -5.88 1.87
N PHE A 132 -3.48 -4.91 1.36
CA PHE A 132 -3.00 -3.96 0.35
C PHE A 132 -2.17 -2.84 0.99
N VAL A 133 -0.94 -2.64 0.55
CA VAL A 133 0.00 -1.69 1.17
C VAL A 133 0.42 -0.62 0.17
N THR A 134 0.38 0.63 0.61
CA THR A 134 0.88 1.80 -0.14
C THR A 134 1.69 2.70 0.79
N TYR A 135 2.40 3.69 0.24
CA TYR A 135 3.01 4.76 1.02
C TYR A 135 2.36 6.10 0.71
N GLY A 136 1.49 6.60 1.60
CA GLY A 136 0.73 7.83 1.36
C GLY A 136 -0.43 7.67 0.38
N GLY A 137 -0.81 6.44 0.04
CA GLY A 137 -1.82 6.18 -0.99
C GLY A 137 -3.24 6.58 -0.60
N GLU A 138 -3.56 6.74 0.69
CA GLU A 138 -4.87 7.23 1.11
C GLU A 138 -5.14 8.67 0.64
N ALA A 139 -4.08 9.47 0.45
CA ALA A 139 -4.20 10.86 0.02
C ALA A 139 -4.47 11.01 -1.49
N LYS A 140 -4.16 9.99 -2.30
CA LYS A 140 -4.24 10.08 -3.77
C LYS A 140 -4.59 8.75 -4.41
N ASP A 141 -3.75 7.74 -4.25
CA ASP A 141 -3.80 6.51 -5.05
C ASP A 141 -5.13 5.78 -4.93
N LEU A 142 -5.61 5.60 -3.70
CA LEU A 142 -6.87 4.92 -3.44
C LEU A 142 -8.07 5.70 -4.00
N ALA A 143 -8.03 7.03 -3.97
CA ALA A 143 -9.07 7.86 -4.58
C ALA A 143 -9.07 7.72 -6.11
N VAL A 144 -7.88 7.67 -6.73
CA VAL A 144 -7.75 7.45 -8.18
C VAL A 144 -8.23 6.07 -8.59
N LEU A 145 -7.87 5.01 -7.85
CA LEU A 145 -8.33 3.64 -8.11
C LEU A 145 -9.86 3.53 -8.03
N ARG A 146 -10.47 4.14 -7.01
CA ARG A 146 -11.93 4.19 -6.87
C ARG A 146 -12.60 4.93 -8.02
N ARG A 147 -12.03 6.06 -8.44
CA ARG A 147 -12.51 6.80 -9.61
C ARG A 147 -12.42 5.97 -10.88
N CYS A 148 -11.29 5.31 -11.12
CA CYS A 148 -11.11 4.44 -12.27
C CYS A 148 -12.15 3.31 -12.26
N ALA A 149 -12.38 2.69 -11.10
CA ALA A 149 -13.39 1.64 -10.98
C ALA A 149 -14.79 2.16 -11.33
N ALA A 150 -15.18 3.30 -10.77
CA ALA A 150 -16.48 3.92 -11.03
C ALA A 150 -16.67 4.34 -12.48
N SER A 151 -15.64 4.92 -13.12
CA SER A 151 -15.74 5.41 -14.50
C SER A 151 -15.70 4.31 -15.55
N GLN A 152 -15.13 3.15 -15.22
CA GLN A 152 -14.93 2.03 -16.15
C GLN A 152 -15.82 0.82 -15.84
N GLY A 153 -16.69 0.91 -14.83
CA GLY A 153 -17.57 -0.20 -14.43
C GLY A 153 -16.82 -1.40 -13.83
N LEU A 154 -15.62 -1.19 -13.26
CA LEU A 154 -14.88 -2.24 -12.57
C LEU A 154 -15.42 -2.42 -11.15
N ARG A 155 -15.44 -3.67 -10.67
CA ARG A 155 -15.75 -3.96 -9.26
C ARG A 155 -14.50 -3.73 -8.43
N LEU A 156 -14.65 -3.00 -7.31
CA LEU A 156 -13.55 -2.84 -6.35
C LEU A 156 -13.23 -4.19 -5.67
N PRO A 157 -11.95 -4.54 -5.49
CA PRO A 157 -11.53 -5.66 -4.65
C PRO A 157 -11.82 -5.36 -3.18
N LEU A 158 -11.84 -6.40 -2.33
CA LEU A 158 -12.23 -6.29 -0.91
C LEU A 158 -11.45 -5.18 -0.17
N GLN A 159 -10.15 -5.10 -0.42
CA GLN A 159 -9.19 -4.18 0.20
C GLN A 159 -9.49 -2.70 -0.07
N LEU A 160 -10.29 -2.40 -1.10
CA LEU A 160 -10.62 -1.02 -1.51
C LEU A 160 -12.08 -0.63 -1.24
N ARG A 161 -12.90 -1.55 -0.69
CA ARG A 161 -14.33 -1.30 -0.44
C ARG A 161 -14.60 -0.57 0.86
N ASP A 162 -13.89 -0.91 1.94
CA ASP A 162 -14.01 -0.19 3.20
C ASP A 162 -13.36 1.19 3.04
N LEU A 163 -14.09 2.28 3.34
CA LEU A 163 -13.56 3.64 3.28
C LEU A 163 -12.98 4.11 4.62
N SER A 164 -13.09 3.29 5.66
CA SER A 164 -12.54 3.60 6.97
C SER A 164 -11.02 3.77 6.89
N PRO A 165 -10.46 4.83 7.48
CA PRO A 165 -9.01 4.98 7.59
C PRO A 165 -8.34 3.91 8.48
N HIS A 166 -9.13 3.06 9.12
CA HIS A 166 -8.69 1.99 10.01
C HIS A 166 -9.04 0.59 9.47
N SER A 167 -9.33 0.47 8.17
CA SER A 167 -9.51 -0.82 7.49
C SER A 167 -8.33 -1.74 7.75
N ARG A 168 -8.62 -3.03 7.92
CA ARG A 168 -7.62 -4.07 8.22
C ARG A 168 -7.05 -4.71 6.96
N GLU A 169 -7.78 -4.56 5.87
CA GLU A 169 -7.49 -5.09 4.56
C GLU A 169 -6.43 -4.26 3.82
N ARG A 170 -5.98 -3.14 4.42
CA ARG A 170 -4.95 -2.28 3.85
C ARG A 170 -4.13 -1.51 4.88
N ILE A 171 -2.95 -1.08 4.45
CA ILE A 171 -2.02 -0.27 5.23
C ILE A 171 -1.54 0.89 4.36
N ASP A 172 -1.78 2.13 4.83
CA ASP A 172 -0.98 3.28 4.39
C ASP A 172 0.23 3.39 5.31
N LEU A 173 1.39 2.98 4.79
CA LEU A 173 2.61 2.88 5.57
C LEU A 173 3.09 4.25 6.07
N CYS A 174 2.85 5.32 5.32
CA CYS A 174 3.18 6.67 5.76
C CYS A 174 2.34 7.06 6.98
N ARG A 175 1.06 6.72 6.97
CA ARG A 175 0.16 7.04 8.09
C ARG A 175 0.48 6.26 9.36
N VAL A 176 0.67 4.95 9.25
CA VAL A 176 0.94 4.09 10.43
C VAL A 176 2.30 4.36 11.05
N THR A 177 3.28 4.85 10.27
CA THR A 177 4.61 5.23 10.79
C THR A 177 4.65 6.64 11.37
N THR A 178 3.82 7.55 10.85
CA THR A 178 3.85 8.97 11.25
C THR A 178 2.95 9.25 12.46
N VAL A 179 1.78 8.61 12.55
CA VAL A 179 0.74 8.87 13.57
C VAL A 179 0.34 10.35 13.64
N GLN A 180 0.98 11.16 14.50
CA GLN A 180 0.74 12.61 14.62
C GLN A 180 1.91 13.49 14.15
N ALA A 181 3.05 12.89 13.80
CA ALA A 181 4.19 13.63 13.27
C ALA A 181 3.87 14.24 11.88
N LYS A 182 4.79 15.04 11.36
CA LYS A 182 4.69 15.49 9.97
C LYS A 182 5.02 14.32 9.05
N SER A 183 4.12 14.02 8.11
CA SER A 183 4.32 12.94 7.14
C SER A 183 5.53 13.23 6.25
N PRO A 184 6.57 12.38 6.25
CA PRO A 184 7.70 12.53 5.35
C PRO A 184 7.37 11.96 3.98
N HIS A 185 7.95 12.54 2.93
CA HIS A 185 7.97 11.90 1.62
C HIS A 185 8.76 10.59 1.71
N LEU A 186 8.38 9.58 0.92
CA LEU A 186 9.04 8.26 0.91
C LEU A 186 10.58 8.34 0.85
N PRO A 187 11.20 9.18 -0.02
CA PRO A 187 12.67 9.29 -0.08
C PRO A 187 13.30 9.85 1.20
N GLU A 188 12.61 10.76 1.89
CA GLU A 188 13.12 11.37 3.12
C GLU A 188 13.29 10.30 4.19
N LEU A 189 12.26 9.48 4.37
CA LEU A 189 12.32 8.37 5.32
C LEU A 189 13.31 7.29 4.87
N ALA A 190 13.23 6.85 3.60
CA ALA A 190 14.08 5.80 3.06
C ALA A 190 15.58 6.13 3.21
N ILE A 191 15.99 7.34 2.84
CA ILE A 191 17.37 7.80 2.97
C ILE A 191 17.79 7.89 4.44
N ALA A 192 16.92 8.43 5.31
CA ALA A 192 17.21 8.53 6.75
C ALA A 192 17.50 7.16 7.39
N VAL A 193 16.90 6.09 6.88
CA VAL A 193 17.11 4.72 7.37
C VAL A 193 18.02 3.87 6.46
N GLY A 194 18.75 4.52 5.54
CA GLY A 194 19.77 3.89 4.71
C GLY A 194 19.25 2.92 3.64
N ILE A 195 18.03 3.11 3.16
CA ILE A 195 17.43 2.34 2.05
C ILE A 195 17.63 3.11 0.74
N PRO A 196 18.12 2.48 -0.34
CA PRO A 196 18.18 3.12 -1.64
C PRO A 196 16.76 3.36 -2.15
N CYS A 197 16.47 4.61 -2.50
CA CYS A 197 15.22 5.01 -3.15
C CYS A 197 15.52 5.81 -4.42
N LYS A 198 14.51 5.92 -5.30
CA LYS A 198 14.40 6.81 -6.48
C LYS A 198 15.67 7.02 -7.34
N PRO A 199 15.70 6.56 -8.61
CA PRO A 199 16.75 6.95 -9.55
C PRO A 199 16.69 8.44 -9.95
N SER A 200 15.50 9.07 -9.89
CA SER A 200 15.25 10.45 -10.33
C SER A 200 14.47 11.28 -9.30
N PRO A 201 14.60 12.62 -9.27
CA PRO A 201 13.83 13.48 -8.36
C PRO A 201 12.32 13.43 -8.63
N SER A 202 11.50 13.40 -7.59
CA SER A 202 10.03 13.22 -7.66
C SER A 202 9.31 14.24 -8.55
N ARG A 203 9.82 15.48 -8.69
CA ARG A 203 9.20 16.53 -9.52
C ARG A 203 9.35 16.32 -11.03
N SER A 204 10.15 15.32 -11.45
CA SER A 204 10.41 15.06 -12.86
C SER A 204 9.50 13.98 -13.46
N ILE A 205 8.79 13.20 -12.65
CA ILE A 205 8.13 11.98 -13.13
C ILE A 205 6.97 12.24 -14.09
N GLY A 206 6.14 13.25 -13.83
CA GLY A 206 5.08 13.66 -14.76
C GLY A 206 5.63 14.04 -16.13
N LYS A 207 6.81 14.68 -16.18
CA LYS A 207 7.50 15.00 -17.45
C LYS A 207 8.03 13.75 -18.14
N LEU A 208 8.49 12.75 -17.39
CA LEU A 208 8.95 11.47 -17.96
C LEU A 208 7.78 10.70 -18.58
N VAL A 209 6.63 10.69 -17.91
CA VAL A 209 5.38 10.11 -18.43
C VAL A 209 4.95 10.84 -19.70
N GLU A 210 4.86 12.17 -19.68
CA GLU A 210 4.48 12.98 -20.86
C GLU A 210 5.48 12.83 -22.02
N SER A 211 6.76 12.60 -21.72
CA SER A 211 7.82 12.40 -22.73
C SER A 211 7.94 10.94 -23.20
N GLY A 212 7.08 10.03 -22.72
CA GLY A 212 7.10 8.61 -23.10
C GLY A 212 8.37 7.88 -22.67
N LYS A 213 9.07 8.34 -21.63
CA LYS A 213 10.31 7.71 -21.12
C LYS A 213 9.99 6.54 -20.19
N TRP A 214 9.23 5.57 -20.70
CA TRP A 214 8.61 4.50 -19.91
C TRP A 214 9.58 3.63 -19.14
N ARG A 215 10.80 3.39 -19.67
CA ARG A 215 11.84 2.67 -18.92
C ARG A 215 12.19 3.36 -17.59
N GLU A 216 12.30 4.69 -17.62
CA GLU A 216 12.63 5.49 -16.45
C GLU A 216 11.44 5.56 -15.48
N VAL A 217 10.21 5.63 -16.01
CA VAL A 217 8.97 5.58 -15.21
C VAL A 217 8.83 4.23 -14.49
N ARG A 218 9.07 3.11 -15.19
CA ARG A 218 9.06 1.76 -14.60
C ARG A 218 10.11 1.61 -13.51
N ASP A 219 11.34 2.07 -13.75
CA ASP A 219 12.42 2.01 -12.75
C ASP A 219 12.11 2.87 -11.52
N GLN A 220 11.45 4.02 -11.72
CA GLN A 220 11.02 4.89 -10.63
C GLN A 220 9.96 4.22 -9.75
N CYS A 221 8.88 3.74 -10.36
CA CYS A 221 7.78 3.09 -9.66
C CYS A 221 8.25 1.82 -8.93
N ALA A 222 9.11 1.02 -9.59
CA ALA A 222 9.76 -0.14 -8.96
C ALA A 222 10.63 0.27 -7.75
N ALA A 223 11.37 1.37 -7.83
CA ALA A 223 12.19 1.84 -6.71
C ALA A 223 11.33 2.21 -5.49
N ASP A 224 10.16 2.81 -5.72
CA ASP A 224 9.24 3.21 -4.64
C ASP A 224 8.54 2.00 -4.01
N VAL A 225 8.12 1.01 -4.81
CA VAL A 225 7.63 -0.28 -4.29
C VAL A 225 8.70 -0.95 -3.43
N LEU A 226 9.92 -1.10 -3.94
CA LEU A 226 10.99 -1.79 -3.20
C LEU A 226 11.36 -1.07 -1.90
N ALA A 227 11.43 0.26 -1.91
CA ALA A 227 11.66 1.04 -0.69
C ALA A 227 10.51 0.85 0.32
N THR A 228 9.27 0.90 -0.15
CA THR A 228 8.08 0.68 0.67
C THR A 228 8.04 -0.74 1.24
N THR A 229 8.39 -1.76 0.46
CA THR A 229 8.48 -3.16 0.91
C THR A 229 9.47 -3.31 2.06
N VAL A 230 10.66 -2.71 1.95
CA VAL A 230 11.66 -2.77 3.03
C VAL A 230 11.17 -2.05 4.29
N LEU A 231 10.55 -0.88 4.14
CA LEU A 231 9.96 -0.14 5.26
C LEU A 231 8.83 -0.93 5.93
N LEU A 232 7.99 -1.61 5.14
CA LEU A 232 6.93 -2.48 5.64
C LEU A 232 7.51 -3.60 6.49
N ILE A 233 8.53 -4.32 6.00
CA ILE A 233 9.18 -5.40 6.77
C ILE A 233 9.72 -4.89 8.09
N ARG A 234 10.43 -3.76 8.06
CA ARG A 234 10.98 -3.15 9.28
C ARG A 234 9.87 -2.78 10.26
N HIS A 235 8.77 -2.23 9.76
CA HIS A 235 7.60 -1.89 10.55
C HIS A 235 6.96 -3.14 11.17
N LEU A 236 6.66 -4.16 10.37
CA LEU A 236 6.02 -5.39 10.85
C LEU A 236 6.88 -6.11 11.89
N VAL A 237 8.19 -6.24 11.63
CA VAL A 237 9.12 -6.87 12.58
C VAL A 237 9.25 -6.03 13.86
N SER A 238 9.34 -4.71 13.78
CA SER A 238 9.47 -3.87 14.98
C SER A 238 8.21 -3.85 15.85
N HIS A 239 7.06 -4.22 15.29
CA HIS A 239 5.79 -4.33 16.00
C HIS A 239 5.44 -5.79 16.37
N SER A 240 6.36 -6.73 16.13
CA SER A 240 6.14 -8.17 16.35
C SER A 240 4.92 -8.74 15.60
N GLU A 241 4.60 -8.15 14.44
CA GLU A 241 3.54 -8.63 13.56
C GLU A 241 4.03 -9.79 12.68
N VAL A 242 5.33 -9.85 12.39
CA VAL A 242 5.98 -10.95 11.69
C VAL A 242 7.36 -11.18 12.27
N GLU A 243 7.86 -12.41 12.12
CA GLU A 243 9.26 -12.75 12.37
C GLU A 243 9.92 -13.15 11.05
N CYS A 244 11.10 -12.59 10.76
CA CYS A 244 11.92 -13.02 9.62
C CYS A 244 13.39 -12.63 9.79
N CYS A 245 14.28 -13.35 9.11
CA CYS A 245 15.65 -12.97 8.87
C CYS A 245 15.70 -11.81 7.87
N GLN A 246 15.56 -10.58 8.37
CA GLN A 246 15.51 -9.38 7.52
C GLN A 246 16.63 -9.33 6.46
N PRO A 247 17.91 -9.62 6.77
CA PRO A 247 18.97 -9.56 5.76
C PRO A 247 18.77 -10.55 4.59
N ASP A 248 18.29 -11.77 4.87
CA ASP A 248 18.02 -12.77 3.83
C ASP A 248 16.74 -12.40 3.06
N THR A 249 15.72 -11.88 3.75
CA THR A 249 14.52 -11.33 3.11
C THR A 249 14.84 -10.22 2.10
N LEU A 250 15.80 -9.33 2.40
CA LEU A 250 16.23 -8.30 1.45
C LEU A 250 16.81 -8.90 0.16
N VAL A 251 17.54 -10.01 0.27
CA VAL A 251 18.08 -10.73 -0.89
C VAL A 251 16.97 -11.39 -1.69
N GLY A 252 16.02 -12.05 -1.02
CA GLY A 252 14.83 -12.61 -1.68
C GLY A 252 14.02 -11.57 -2.45
N ILE A 253 13.83 -10.38 -1.88
CA ILE A 253 13.19 -9.25 -2.59
C ILE A 253 14.01 -8.83 -3.81
N ALA A 254 15.33 -8.71 -3.68
CA ALA A 254 16.19 -8.33 -4.79
C ALA A 254 16.17 -9.34 -5.94
N GLU A 255 16.07 -10.63 -5.64
CA GLU A 255 15.96 -11.72 -6.62
C GLU A 255 14.60 -11.72 -7.32
N ALA A 256 13.51 -11.58 -6.56
CA ALA A 256 12.17 -11.44 -7.11
C ALA A 256 12.04 -10.18 -7.99
N ALA A 257 12.64 -9.07 -7.59
CA ALA A 257 12.69 -7.83 -8.36
C ALA A 257 13.45 -8.00 -9.68
N LEU A 258 14.60 -8.68 -9.67
CA LEU A 258 15.37 -8.97 -10.89
C LEU A 258 14.62 -9.94 -11.82
N THR A 259 13.86 -10.88 -11.26
CA THR A 259 13.04 -11.82 -12.03
C THR A 259 11.90 -11.08 -12.74
N GLY A 260 11.21 -10.19 -12.03
CA GLY A 260 10.06 -9.45 -12.54
C GLY A 260 10.42 -8.30 -13.48
N LEU A 261 11.50 -7.57 -13.21
CA LEU A 261 11.97 -6.43 -14.01
C LEU A 261 13.47 -6.54 -14.35
N PRO A 262 13.88 -7.52 -15.19
CA PRO A 262 15.28 -7.82 -15.47
C PRO A 262 16.01 -6.71 -16.23
N ALA A 263 15.31 -5.74 -16.82
CA ALA A 263 15.93 -4.61 -17.53
C ALA A 263 16.23 -3.39 -16.65
N SER A 264 15.84 -3.44 -15.37
CA SER A 264 15.98 -2.30 -14.46
C SER A 264 17.43 -2.03 -14.09
N GLU A 265 17.91 -0.81 -14.35
CA GLU A 265 19.26 -0.41 -13.93
C GLU A 265 19.30 -0.08 -12.43
N PHE A 266 18.21 0.47 -11.90
CA PHE A 266 18.09 0.73 -10.47
C PHE A 266 18.24 -0.57 -9.65
N ILE A 267 17.50 -1.62 -10.03
CA ILE A 267 17.55 -2.90 -9.31
C ILE A 267 18.96 -3.49 -9.40
N LYS A 268 19.50 -3.63 -10.61
CA LYS A 268 20.81 -4.26 -10.86
C LYS A 268 21.97 -3.54 -10.18
N ARG A 269 22.01 -2.21 -10.27
CA ARG A 269 23.19 -1.42 -9.87
C ARG A 269 23.09 -0.84 -8.47
N LYS A 270 21.89 -0.70 -7.92
CA LYS A 270 21.68 -0.07 -6.60
C LYS A 270 21.03 -1.01 -5.60
N PHE A 271 19.82 -1.48 -5.88
CA PHE A 271 19.03 -2.23 -4.89
C PHE A 271 19.65 -3.60 -4.57
N SER A 272 19.93 -4.44 -5.57
CA SER A 272 20.48 -5.79 -5.33
C SER A 272 21.86 -5.77 -4.68
N PRO A 273 22.82 -4.90 -5.09
CA PRO A 273 24.11 -4.78 -4.39
C PRO A 273 23.95 -4.32 -2.94
N TRP A 274 23.05 -3.37 -2.67
CA TRP A 274 22.76 -2.90 -1.32
C TRP A 274 22.17 -4.00 -0.43
N ALA A 275 21.22 -4.80 -0.96
CA ALA A 275 20.62 -5.92 -0.24
C ALA A 275 21.67 -6.98 0.14
N LYS A 276 22.51 -7.39 -0.82
CA LYS A 276 23.63 -8.32 -0.59
C LYS A 276 24.62 -7.77 0.44
N ALA A 277 24.96 -6.49 0.38
CA ALA A 277 25.82 -5.86 1.37
C ALA A 277 25.19 -5.81 2.78
N ALA A 278 23.85 -5.73 2.89
CA ALA A 278 23.16 -5.85 4.18
C ALA A 278 23.29 -7.28 4.76
N GLN A 279 23.13 -8.32 3.93
CA GLN A 279 23.31 -9.72 4.31
C GLN A 279 24.74 -10.02 4.77
N VAL A 280 25.75 -9.57 4.02
CA VAL A 280 27.16 -9.77 4.43
C VAL A 280 27.44 -9.08 5.78
N ARG A 281 26.92 -7.86 5.99
CA ARG A 281 27.11 -7.14 7.25
C ARG A 281 26.45 -7.80 8.45
N SER A 282 25.32 -8.50 8.29
CA SER A 282 24.69 -9.21 9.41
C SER A 282 25.52 -10.41 9.86
N GLN A 283 26.18 -11.11 8.93
CA GLN A 283 27.07 -12.23 9.23
C GLN A 283 28.33 -11.78 10.01
N LEU A 284 28.85 -10.58 9.72
CA LEU A 284 30.01 -10.03 10.42
C LEU A 284 29.74 -9.61 11.86
N LYS A 285 28.49 -9.26 12.21
CA LYS A 285 28.10 -8.90 13.59
C LYS A 285 28.08 -10.08 14.56
N GLY A 286 28.13 -11.32 14.06
CA GLY A 286 28.16 -12.55 14.87
C GLY A 286 29.54 -12.91 15.44
N ALA A 287 30.62 -12.23 15.03
CA ALA A 287 31.96 -12.48 15.54
C ALA A 287 32.24 -11.67 16.82
N ILE A 288 31.59 -12.02 17.93
CA ILE A 288 32.14 -11.68 19.25
C ILE A 288 33.28 -12.68 19.48
N LEU A 289 34.52 -12.24 19.27
CA LEU A 289 35.69 -12.97 19.78
C LEU A 289 35.56 -12.98 21.31
N GLU A 290 35.33 -14.15 21.90
CA GLU A 290 35.51 -14.31 23.34
C GLU A 290 36.93 -13.84 23.70
N PRO A 291 37.10 -13.03 24.76
CA PRO A 291 38.43 -12.65 25.19
C PRO A 291 39.18 -13.93 25.63
N VAL A 292 40.36 -14.13 25.05
CA VAL A 292 41.35 -15.13 25.47
C VAL A 292 41.89 -14.78 26.85
#